data_AF-A0A421BFZ8-F1
#
_entry.id   AF-A0A421BFZ8-F1
#
_cell.length_a   1.000
_cell.length_b   1.000
_cell.length_c   1.000
_cell.angle_alpha   90.00
_cell.angle_beta   90.00
_cell.angle_gamma   90.00
#
_symmetry.space_group_name_H-M   'P 1'
#
loop_
_entity.id
_entity.type
_entity.pdbx_description
1 polymer ?
#
loop_
_entity_poly.entity_id
_entity_poly.type
_entity_poly.pdbx_seq_one_letter_code
_entity_poly.pdbx_strand_id
1 'polypeptide(L)'
;MKKCKLIYLVFASYLTSFLLLVFEYINSHTTLKLQLNFVQKELGISSTKLSLLVFLIATIYSIIALLLYYKVGEFFALKCDNIKNYNSEQLIVSIMISETVCYVTSLFLIRHIDINSIRLIIPTLGLIILATLLNKKYSFKFVLTVLLVRFLFYLSNLLVVV
;
A
#
# COMPACT_ATOMS: atom_id res chain seq x y z
N MET A 1 -13.83 -20.40 7.66
CA MET A 1 -12.41 -20.62 7.25
C MET A 1 -11.99 -19.95 5.94
N LYS A 2 -12.79 -19.86 4.86
CA LYS A 2 -12.36 -19.23 3.59
C LYS A 2 -12.23 -17.69 3.66
N LYS A 3 -13.08 -17.00 4.43
CA LYS A 3 -13.10 -15.53 4.55
C LYS A 3 -11.86 -14.95 5.24
N CYS A 4 -11.45 -15.50 6.39
CA CYS A 4 -10.23 -15.06 7.08
C CYS A 4 -8.97 -15.23 6.22
N LYS A 5 -8.87 -16.34 5.46
CA LYS A 5 -7.73 -16.56 4.55
C LYS A 5 -7.59 -15.47 3.49
N LEU A 6 -8.71 -14.94 2.98
CA LEU A 6 -8.69 -13.84 2.01
C LEU A 6 -8.18 -12.54 2.64
N ILE A 7 -8.65 -12.21 3.84
CA ILE A 7 -8.23 -11.00 4.56
C ILE A 7 -6.72 -11.04 4.84
N TYR A 8 -6.19 -12.18 5.33
CA TYR A 8 -4.75 -12.31 5.57
C TYR A 8 -3.94 -12.19 4.28
N LEU A 9 -4.40 -12.78 3.17
CA LEU A 9 -3.71 -12.70 1.89
C LEU A 9 -3.66 -11.26 1.36
N VAL A 10 -4.77 -10.52 1.48
CA VAL A 10 -4.87 -9.12 1.07
C VAL A 10 -4.06 -8.22 2.01
N PHE A 11 -4.06 -8.49 3.32
CA PHE A 11 -3.27 -7.74 4.30
C PHE A 11 -1.76 -7.92 4.09
N ALA A 12 -1.30 -9.16 3.92
CA ALA A 12 0.09 -9.44 3.58
C ALA A 12 0.47 -8.71 2.29
N SER A 13 -0.44 -8.70 1.32
CA SER A 13 -0.24 -7.99 0.06
C SER A 13 -0.05 -6.48 0.29
N TYR A 14 -1.01 -5.85 0.95
CA TYR A 14 -0.96 -4.43 1.33
C TYR A 14 0.36 -4.08 2.02
N LEU A 15 0.73 -4.84 3.04
CA LEU A 15 1.92 -4.59 3.84
C LEU A 15 3.21 -4.69 3.00
N THR A 16 3.35 -5.75 2.19
CA THR A 16 4.54 -5.91 1.34
C THR A 16 4.68 -4.77 0.34
N SER A 17 3.59 -4.33 -0.30
CA SER A 17 3.66 -3.21 -1.25
C SER A 17 4.01 -1.88 -0.59
N PHE A 18 3.50 -1.63 0.61
CA PHE A 18 3.83 -0.43 1.37
C PHE A 18 5.32 -0.41 1.75
N LEU A 19 5.81 -1.52 2.31
CA LEU A 19 7.20 -1.64 2.73
C LEU A 19 8.17 -1.45 1.56
N LEU A 20 7.88 -2.08 0.42
CA LEU A 20 8.70 -1.93 -0.78
C LEU A 20 8.71 -0.48 -1.29
N LEU A 21 7.55 0.19 -1.28
CA LEU A 21 7.48 1.62 -1.63
C LEU A 21 8.34 2.48 -0.70
N VAL A 22 8.31 2.23 0.60
CA VAL A 22 9.14 2.96 1.58
C VAL A 22 10.63 2.75 1.31
N PHE A 23 11.07 1.51 1.10
CA PHE A 23 12.48 1.22 0.82
C PHE A 23 12.94 1.80 -0.52
N GLU A 24 12.11 1.72 -1.57
CA GLU A 24 12.41 2.34 -2.86
C GLU A 24 12.48 3.87 -2.76
N TYR A 25 11.57 4.49 -1.99
CA TYR A 25 11.60 5.92 -1.72
C TYR A 25 12.88 6.34 -1.00
N ILE A 26 13.28 5.61 0.06
CA ILE A 26 14.52 5.87 0.78
C ILE A 26 15.74 5.75 -0.15
N ASN A 27 15.76 4.72 -1.00
CA ASN A 27 16.90 4.47 -1.89
C ASN A 27 17.00 5.48 -3.03
N SER A 28 15.87 5.98 -3.53
CA SER A 28 15.81 7.00 -4.59
C SER A 28 16.09 8.42 -4.08
N HIS A 29 15.96 8.69 -2.78
CA HIS A 29 16.16 10.01 -2.20
C HIS A 29 17.49 10.12 -1.43
N THR A 30 18.52 10.65 -2.11
CA THR A 30 19.90 10.75 -1.59
C THR A 30 19.98 11.43 -0.22
N THR A 31 19.27 12.54 -0.02
CA THR A 31 19.26 13.28 1.25
C THR A 31 18.74 12.43 2.41
N LEU A 32 17.68 11.66 2.17
CA LEU A 32 17.05 10.83 3.19
C LEU A 32 17.91 9.62 3.54
N LYS A 33 18.56 9.03 2.52
CA LYS A 33 19.58 7.98 2.70
C LYS A 33 20.77 8.48 3.52
N LEU A 34 21.25 9.70 3.27
CA LEU A 34 22.34 10.31 4.04
C LEU A 34 21.94 10.57 5.50
N GLN A 35 20.72 11.06 5.74
CA GLN A 35 20.20 11.25 7.10
C GLN A 35 20.09 9.91 7.86
N LEU A 36 19.61 8.85 7.21
CA LEU A 36 19.55 7.52 7.81
C LEU A 36 20.93 6.96 8.13
N ASN A 37 21.92 7.18 7.24
CA ASN A 37 23.31 6.80 7.50
C ASN A 37 23.91 7.58 8.67
N PHE A 38 23.55 8.86 8.83
CA PHE A 38 23.95 9.65 9.98
C PHE A 38 23.36 9.07 11.28
N VAL A 39 22.06 8.79 11.31
CA VAL A 39 21.40 8.12 12.45
C VAL A 39 22.03 6.77 12.75
N GLN A 40 22.41 6.01 11.72
CA GLN A 40 23.11 4.73 11.88
C GLN A 40 24.41 4.89 12.69
N LYS A 41 25.21 5.90 12.34
CA LYS A 41 26.50 6.19 12.96
C LYS A 41 26.32 6.69 14.39
N GLU A 42 25.40 7.61 14.61
CA GLU A 42 25.08 8.15 15.94
C GLU A 42 24.62 7.06 16.92
N LEU A 43 23.80 6.12 16.45
CA LEU A 43 23.31 5.01 17.28
C LEU A 43 24.32 3.86 17.41
N GLY A 44 25.42 3.87 16.66
CA GLY A 44 26.41 2.79 16.66
C GLY A 44 25.85 1.42 16.23
N ILE A 45 24.83 1.39 15.37
CA ILE A 45 24.15 0.15 14.95
C ILE A 45 24.61 -0.33 13.57
N SER A 46 24.51 -1.64 13.34
CA SER A 46 24.74 -2.21 12.01
C SER A 46 23.65 -1.80 11.03
N SER A 47 23.96 -1.82 9.72
CA SER A 47 23.01 -1.52 8.66
C SER A 47 21.79 -2.45 8.72
N THR A 48 21.99 -3.73 9.03
CA THR A 48 20.89 -4.71 9.20
C THR A 48 19.94 -4.32 10.34
N LYS A 49 20.47 -3.85 11.47
CA LYS A 49 19.66 -3.40 12.61
C LYS A 49 18.86 -2.14 12.25
N LEU A 50 19.48 -1.20 11.52
CA LEU A 50 18.79 -0.02 11.03
C LEU A 50 17.67 -0.39 10.04
N SER A 51 17.93 -1.27 9.08
CA SER A 51 16.91 -1.74 8.13
C SER A 51 15.73 -2.40 8.83
N LEU A 52 15.99 -3.20 9.87
CA LEU A 52 14.95 -3.83 10.68
C LEU A 52 14.13 -2.79 11.47
N LEU A 53 14.78 -1.75 12.00
CA LEU A 53 14.10 -0.66 12.69
C LEU A 53 13.21 0.14 11.73
N VAL A 54 13.71 0.47 10.54
CA VAL A 54 12.92 1.12 9.47
C VAL A 54 11.73 0.24 9.06
N PHE A 55 11.95 -1.06 8.91
CA PHE A 55 10.88 -2.03 8.59
C PHE A 55 9.78 -2.03 9.66
N LEU A 56 10.15 -2.06 10.95
CA LEU A 56 9.18 -2.04 12.05
C LEU A 56 8.39 -0.74 12.09
N ILE A 57 9.08 0.41 11.97
CA ILE A 57 8.44 1.72 11.93
C ILE A 57 7.47 1.80 10.75
N ALA A 58 7.89 1.41 9.56
CA ALA A 58 7.05 1.40 8.37
C ALA A 58 5.83 0.47 8.53
N THR A 59 6.01 -0.69 9.16
CA THR A 59 4.90 -1.61 9.46
C THR A 59 3.88 -0.96 10.38
N ILE A 60 4.33 -0.33 11.48
CA ILE A 60 3.43 0.37 12.42
C ILE A 60 2.68 1.50 11.69
N TYR A 61 3.39 2.30 10.90
CA TYR A 61 2.78 3.37 10.09
C TYR A 61 1.72 2.83 9.12
N SER A 62 1.97 1.70 8.46
CA SER A 62 0.98 1.09 7.55
C SER A 62 -0.29 0.68 8.29
N ILE A 63 -0.18 0.15 9.50
CA ILE A 63 -1.35 -0.25 10.30
C ILE A 63 -2.13 0.99 10.73
N ILE A 64 -1.44 2.05 11.18
CA ILE A 64 -2.08 3.32 11.55
C ILE A 64 -2.80 3.93 10.33
N ALA A 65 -2.15 3.95 9.17
CA ALA A 65 -2.74 4.44 7.93
C ALA A 65 -4.01 3.66 7.56
N LEU A 66 -3.97 2.32 7.62
CA LEU A 66 -5.13 1.48 7.37
C LEU A 66 -6.30 1.78 8.31
N LEU A 67 -6.03 1.98 9.61
CA LEU A 67 -7.05 2.34 10.59
C LEU A 67 -7.66 3.72 10.33
N LEU A 68 -6.83 4.70 9.94
CA LEU A 68 -7.29 6.03 9.55
C LEU A 68 -8.18 5.97 8.31
N TYR A 69 -7.75 5.28 7.25
CA TYR A 69 -8.54 5.10 6.04
C TYR A 69 -9.85 4.37 6.33
N TYR A 70 -9.84 3.37 7.23
CA TYR A 70 -11.06 2.70 7.66
C TYR A 70 -12.04 3.66 8.34
N LYS A 71 -11.56 4.50 9.26
CA LYS A 71 -12.39 5.49 9.97
C LYS A 71 -12.97 6.55 9.03
N VAL A 72 -12.15 7.04 8.10
CA VAL A 72 -12.59 7.99 7.07
C VAL A 72 -13.63 7.33 6.15
N GLY A 73 -13.37 6.10 5.70
CA GLY A 73 -14.29 5.33 4.87
C GLY A 73 -15.64 5.06 5.56
N GLU A 74 -15.61 4.70 6.84
CA GLU A 74 -16.80 4.51 7.68
C GLU A 74 -17.62 5.81 7.78
N PHE A 75 -16.97 6.95 8.01
CA PHE A 75 -17.61 8.25 8.06
C PHE A 75 -18.31 8.64 6.74
N PHE A 76 -17.65 8.47 5.60
CA PHE A 76 -18.24 8.78 4.30
C PHE A 76 -19.37 7.81 3.94
N ALA A 77 -19.22 6.54 4.28
CA ALA A 77 -20.24 5.53 4.03
C ALA A 77 -21.50 5.72 4.88
N LEU A 78 -21.37 6.25 6.10
CA LEU A 78 -22.52 6.66 6.94
C LEU A 78 -23.29 7.86 6.37
N LYS A 79 -22.62 8.74 5.61
CA LYS A 79 -23.23 9.95 5.02
C LYS A 79 -23.83 9.72 3.62
N CYS A 80 -23.38 8.70 2.91
CA CYS A 80 -23.91 8.36 1.59
C CYS A 80 -25.00 7.29 1.72
N ASP A 81 -26.27 7.70 1.58
CA ASP A 81 -27.44 6.80 1.69
C ASP A 81 -27.39 5.54 0.79
N ASN A 82 -26.59 5.57 -0.29
CA ASN A 82 -26.36 4.45 -1.20
C ASN A 82 -25.39 3.38 -0.68
N ILE A 83 -24.72 3.60 0.45
CA ILE A 83 -23.77 2.67 1.06
C ILE A 83 -24.30 2.17 2.42
N LYS A 84 -25.61 1.89 2.54
CA LYS A 84 -26.19 1.36 3.80
C LYS A 84 -25.94 -0.12 4.05
N ASN A 85 -25.44 -0.86 3.05
CA ASN A 85 -25.33 -2.33 3.08
C ASN A 85 -23.90 -2.88 2.96
N TYR A 86 -22.86 -2.09 3.17
CA TYR A 86 -21.50 -2.63 3.21
C TYR A 86 -21.25 -3.35 4.55
N ASN A 87 -20.61 -4.52 4.48
CA ASN A 87 -20.04 -5.13 5.68
C ASN A 87 -18.69 -4.47 5.99
N SER A 88 -18.33 -4.34 7.27
CA SER A 88 -17.02 -3.84 7.72
C SER A 88 -15.85 -4.60 7.08
N GLU A 89 -16.01 -5.92 6.88
CA GLU A 89 -15.05 -6.75 6.14
C GLU A 89 -14.86 -6.27 4.69
N GLN A 90 -15.96 -5.90 4.02
CA GLN A 90 -15.91 -5.44 2.64
C GLN A 90 -15.15 -4.12 2.54
N LEU A 91 -15.41 -3.18 3.46
CA LEU A 91 -14.70 -1.90 3.50
C LEU A 91 -13.19 -2.09 3.72
N ILE A 92 -12.81 -2.89 4.72
CA ILE A 92 -11.39 -3.18 5.02
C ILE A 92 -10.68 -3.80 3.82
N VAL A 93 -11.28 -4.79 3.16
CA VAL A 93 -10.67 -5.45 2.00
C VAL A 93 -10.56 -4.48 0.83
N SER A 94 -11.55 -3.60 0.63
CA SER A 94 -11.53 -2.62 -0.45
C SER A 94 -10.45 -1.57 -0.27
N ILE A 95 -10.28 -1.07 0.96
CA ILE A 95 -9.22 -0.13 1.30
C ILE A 95 -7.85 -0.78 1.05
N MET A 96 -7.64 -1.99 1.57
CA MET A 96 -6.36 -2.69 1.38
C MET A 96 -6.05 -2.93 -0.09
N ILE A 97 -7.04 -3.35 -0.91
CA ILE A 97 -6.85 -3.55 -2.35
C ILE A 97 -6.53 -2.22 -3.05
N SER A 98 -7.30 -1.17 -2.76
CA SER A 98 -7.10 0.16 -3.33
C SER A 98 -5.69 0.68 -3.05
N GLU A 99 -5.29 0.69 -1.78
CA GLU A 99 -3.97 1.14 -1.35
C GLU A 99 -2.85 0.27 -1.94
N THR A 100 -3.04 -1.05 -2.02
CA THR A 100 -2.07 -1.96 -2.66
C THR A 100 -1.83 -1.56 -4.12
N VAL A 101 -2.89 -1.29 -4.89
CA VAL A 101 -2.75 -0.86 -6.29
C VAL A 101 -2.02 0.47 -6.35
N CYS A 102 -2.42 1.45 -5.53
CA CYS A 102 -1.75 2.75 -5.43
C CYS A 102 -0.25 2.64 -5.15
N TYR A 103 0.15 1.82 -4.17
CA TYR A 103 1.56 1.63 -3.83
C TYR A 103 2.35 0.98 -4.96
N VAL A 104 1.79 -0.04 -5.63
CA VAL A 104 2.44 -0.70 -6.76
C VAL A 104 2.58 0.25 -7.95
N THR A 105 1.55 1.02 -8.27
CA THR A 105 1.63 2.05 -9.31
C THR A 105 2.66 3.12 -8.95
N SER A 106 2.73 3.53 -7.68
CA SER A 106 3.71 4.51 -7.20
C SER A 106 5.15 3.99 -7.34
N LEU A 107 5.38 2.71 -7.00
CA LEU A 107 6.67 2.04 -7.17
C LEU A 107 7.16 2.07 -8.61
N PHE A 108 6.26 1.94 -9.58
CA PHE A 108 6.61 2.04 -11.00
C PHE A 108 6.87 3.48 -11.42
N LEU A 109 6.00 4.41 -11.02
CA LEU A 109 6.08 5.79 -11.47
C LEU A 109 7.20 6.60 -10.81
N ILE A 110 7.65 6.23 -9.61
CA ILE A 110 8.68 6.99 -8.88
C ILE A 110 10.01 7.11 -9.64
N ARG A 111 10.26 6.22 -10.61
CA ARG A 111 11.45 6.26 -11.48
C ARG A 111 11.25 7.06 -12.76
N HIS A 112 10.03 7.43 -13.10
CA HIS A 112 9.66 7.97 -14.42
C HIS A 112 8.93 9.30 -14.36
N ILE A 113 8.38 9.67 -13.21
CA ILE A 113 7.53 10.86 -13.03
C ILE A 113 7.96 11.60 -11.76
N ASP A 114 7.88 12.94 -11.78
CA ASP A 114 8.09 13.78 -10.61
C ASP A 114 7.16 13.37 -9.45
N ILE A 115 7.72 13.32 -8.25
CA ILE A 115 7.02 12.96 -7.02
C ILE A 115 5.78 13.83 -6.77
N ASN A 116 5.81 15.10 -7.20
CA ASN A 116 4.69 16.02 -7.06
C ASN A 116 3.49 15.60 -7.93
N SER A 117 3.73 15.05 -9.11
CA SER A 117 2.67 14.54 -9.98
C SER A 117 2.11 13.20 -9.46
N ILE A 118 2.98 12.35 -8.91
CA ILE A 118 2.56 11.09 -8.25
C ILE A 118 1.61 11.39 -7.07
N ARG A 119 1.87 12.45 -6.30
CA ARG A 119 1.02 12.90 -5.18
C ARG A 119 -0.40 13.30 -5.59
N LEU A 120 -0.64 13.64 -6.86
CA LEU A 120 -1.96 14.03 -7.36
C LEU A 120 -2.69 12.86 -8.05
N ILE A 121 -1.97 12.07 -8.84
CA ILE A 121 -2.53 10.99 -9.67
C ILE A 121 -2.87 9.76 -8.83
N ILE A 122 -2.03 9.41 -7.85
CA ILE A 122 -2.20 8.19 -7.07
C ILE A 122 -3.42 8.26 -6.13
N PRO A 123 -3.65 9.36 -5.37
CA PRO A 123 -4.83 9.44 -4.52
C PRO A 123 -6.14 9.42 -5.30
N THR A 124 -6.19 10.05 -6.48
CA THR A 124 -7.37 10.04 -7.34
C THR A 124 -7.66 8.64 -7.90
N LEU A 125 -6.62 7.92 -8.34
CA LEU A 125 -6.73 6.51 -8.74
C LEU A 125 -7.24 5.63 -7.60
N GLY A 126 -6.72 5.81 -6.39
CA GLY A 126 -7.16 5.10 -5.19
C GLY A 126 -8.64 5.32 -4.88
N LEU A 127 -9.10 6.56 -4.92
CA LEU A 127 -10.52 6.88 -4.71
C LEU A 127 -11.43 6.23 -5.76
N ILE A 128 -11.02 6.21 -7.03
CA ILE A 128 -11.78 5.56 -8.11
C ILE A 128 -11.87 4.05 -7.88
N ILE A 129 -10.75 3.40 -7.52
CA ILE A 129 -10.72 1.97 -7.23
C ILE A 129 -11.60 1.67 -6.02
N LEU A 130 -11.45 2.41 -4.92
CA LEU A 130 -12.24 2.24 -3.72
C LEU A 130 -13.75 2.40 -3.98
N ALA A 131 -14.15 3.44 -4.71
CA ALA A 131 -15.56 3.67 -5.07
C ALA A 131 -16.12 2.56 -5.97
N THR A 132 -15.34 2.11 -6.95
CA THR A 132 -15.72 0.99 -7.82
C THR A 132 -15.90 -0.30 -7.03
N LEU A 133 -15.02 -0.51 -6.05
CA LEU A 133 -15.07 -1.67 -5.19
C LEU A 133 -16.33 -1.62 -4.33
N LEU A 134 -16.55 -0.55 -3.58
CA LEU A 134 -17.70 -0.43 -2.67
C LEU A 134 -19.06 -0.60 -3.37
N ASN A 135 -19.17 -0.22 -4.65
CA ASN A 135 -20.39 -0.35 -5.46
C ASN A 135 -20.62 -1.76 -6.05
N LYS A 136 -19.67 -2.69 -6.04
CA LYS A 136 -19.81 -4.04 -6.61
C LYS A 136 -19.56 -5.14 -5.57
N LYS A 137 -20.43 -6.15 -5.49
CA LYS A 137 -20.12 -7.40 -4.76
C LYS A 137 -18.97 -8.11 -5.46
N TYR A 138 -17.82 -8.26 -4.79
CA TYR A 138 -16.63 -8.86 -5.40
C TYR A 138 -16.83 -10.34 -5.72
N SER A 139 -16.32 -10.76 -6.88
CA SER A 139 -16.04 -12.18 -7.13
C SER A 139 -14.58 -12.47 -6.76
N PHE A 140 -14.31 -13.67 -6.25
CA PHE A 140 -12.94 -14.15 -5.96
C PHE A 140 -11.99 -13.97 -7.15
N LYS A 141 -12.51 -14.06 -8.38
CA LYS A 141 -11.77 -13.84 -9.63
C LYS A 141 -11.18 -12.44 -9.71
N PHE A 142 -11.92 -11.40 -9.33
CA PHE A 142 -11.43 -10.01 -9.37
C PHE A 142 -10.25 -9.81 -8.42
N VAL A 143 -10.35 -10.32 -7.18
CA VAL A 143 -9.26 -10.25 -6.20
C VAL A 143 -8.04 -11.01 -6.70
N LEU A 144 -8.24 -12.19 -7.30
CA LEU A 144 -7.17 -12.98 -7.91
C LEU A 144 -6.52 -12.25 -9.09
N THR A 145 -7.28 -11.58 -9.95
CA THR A 145 -6.75 -10.78 -11.06
C THR A 145 -5.90 -9.62 -10.55
N VAL A 146 -6.33 -8.89 -9.52
CA VAL A 146 -5.52 -7.82 -8.92
C VAL A 146 -4.23 -8.38 -8.32
N LEU A 147 -4.29 -9.54 -7.66
CA LEU A 147 -3.10 -10.22 -7.11
C LEU A 147 -2.16 -10.75 -8.21
N LEU A 148 -2.68 -11.24 -9.34
CA LEU A 148 -1.91 -11.73 -10.48
C LEU A 148 -1.25 -10.60 -11.26
N VAL A 149 -1.99 -9.53 -11.53
CA VAL A 149 -1.46 -8.30 -12.15
C VAL A 149 -0.31 -7.76 -11.28
N ARG A 150 -0.48 -7.77 -9.96
CA ARG A 150 0.58 -7.44 -9.00
C ARG A 150 1.79 -8.40 -9.07
N PHE A 151 1.58 -9.71 -9.13
CA PHE A 151 2.69 -10.68 -9.26
C PHE A 151 3.49 -10.47 -10.54
N LEU A 152 2.80 -10.22 -11.65
CA LEU A 152 3.41 -9.88 -12.94
C LEU A 152 4.18 -8.57 -12.88
N PHE A 153 3.66 -7.54 -12.21
CA PHE A 153 4.36 -6.27 -12.01
C PHE A 153 5.59 -6.38 -11.09
N TYR A 154 5.57 -7.26 -10.08
CA TYR A 154 6.77 -7.55 -9.29
C TYR A 154 7.85 -8.25 -10.10
N LEU A 155 7.47 -9.23 -10.93
CA LEU A 155 8.38 -9.92 -11.85
C LEU A 155 9.01 -8.96 -12.87
N SER A 156 8.24 -8.01 -13.41
CA SER A 156 8.76 -7.03 -14.36
C SER A 156 9.74 -6.04 -13.71
N ASN A 157 9.52 -5.63 -12.46
CA ASN A 157 10.47 -4.76 -11.74
C ASN A 157 11.75 -5.49 -11.31
N LEU A 158 11.70 -6.80 -11.06
CA LEU A 158 12.89 -7.63 -10.83
C LEU A 158 13.76 -7.76 -12.10
N LEU A 159 13.14 -7.84 -13.28
CA LEU A 159 13.84 -7.97 -14.56
C LEU A 159 14.53 -6.68 -15.01
N VAL A 160 14.10 -5.51 -14.53
CA VAL A 160 14.74 -4.20 -14.82
C VAL A 160 15.96 -3.94 -13.91
N VAL A 161 16.19 -4.78 -12.90
CA VAL A 161 17.31 -4.65 -11.93
C VAL A 161 18.47 -5.63 -12.24
N VAL A 162 18.43 -6.34 -13.38
CA VAL A 162 19.56 -7.16 -13.88
C VAL A 162 20.36 -6.39 -14.91
#